data_AF-A0A6I7QYN4-F1
#
_entry.id   AF-A0A6I7QYN4-F1
#
_cell.length_a   1.000
_cell.length_b   1.000
_cell.length_c   1.000
_cell.angle_alpha   90.00
_cell.angle_beta   90.00
_cell.angle_gamma   90.00
#
_symmetry.space_group_name_H-M   'P 1'
#
loop_
_entity.id
_entity.type
_entity.pdbx_description
1 polymer ?
#
loop_
_entity_poly.entity_id
_entity_poly.type
_entity_poly.pdbx_seq_one_letter_code
_entity_poly.pdbx_strand_id
1 'polypeptide(L)' 'MLIVDARECESLEKALKKYKKKFEKAGFLKELRSRQTFTKPSVKRRNEVLKAAYRQKMINKAQ' A
#
# COMPACT_ATOMS: atom_id res chain seq x y z
N MET A 1 2.17 2.23 -14.96
CA MET A 1 3.25 1.37 -15.48
C MET A 1 4.54 1.76 -14.77
N LEU A 2 5.23 0.82 -14.13
CA LEU A 2 6.46 1.12 -13.39
C LEU A 2 7.66 1.00 -14.33
N ILE A 3 8.24 2.12 -14.71
CA ILE A 3 9.44 2.19 -15.54
C ILE A 3 10.65 2.40 -14.61
N VAL A 4 11.69 1.58 -14.81
CA VAL A 4 12.98 1.70 -14.14
C VAL A 4 14.05 1.69 -15.22
N ASP A 5 14.78 2.79 -15.33
CA ASP A 5 15.84 2.91 -16.31
C ASP A 5 17.04 2.08 -15.87
N ALA A 6 17.32 1.02 -16.63
CA ALA A 6 18.46 0.13 -16.38
C ALA A 6 19.81 0.84 -16.62
N ARG A 7 19.83 1.93 -17.40
CA ARG A 7 21.06 2.70 -17.71
C ARG A 7 21.56 3.52 -16.53
N GLU A 8 20.70 3.88 -15.57
CA GLU A 8 21.07 4.61 -14.36
C GLU A 8 21.57 3.69 -13.23
N CYS A 9 21.45 2.37 -13.40
CA CYS A 9 21.87 1.40 -12.41
C CYS A 9 23.09 0.64 -12.92
N GLU A 10 24.23 0.90 -12.31
CA GLU A 10 25.53 0.25 -12.60
C GLU A 10 25.48 -1.30 -12.61
N SER A 11 24.48 -1.91 -11.97
CA SER A 11 24.28 -3.36 -11.92
C SER A 11 22.79 -3.74 -11.94
N LEU A 12 22.47 -4.85 -12.62
CA LEU A 12 21.13 -5.44 -12.75
C LEU A 12 20.45 -5.67 -11.39
N GLU A 13 21.20 -6.10 -10.38
CA GLU A 13 20.66 -6.35 -9.03
C GLU A 13 20.16 -5.07 -8.37
N LYS A 14 20.87 -3.96 -8.54
CA LYS A 14 20.47 -2.64 -8.01
C LYS A 14 19.17 -2.18 -8.69
N ALA A 15 19.03 -2.41 -10.01
CA ALA A 15 17.82 -2.10 -10.76
C ALA A 15 16.60 -2.91 -10.27
N LEU A 16 16.77 -4.23 -10.07
CA LEU A 16 15.73 -5.11 -9.53
C LEU A 16 15.30 -4.69 -8.13
N LYS A 17 16.24 -4.31 -7.25
CA LYS A 17 15.92 -3.83 -5.90
C LYS A 17 15.15 -2.51 -5.93
N LYS A 18 15.51 -1.57 -6.82
CA LYS A 18 14.75 -0.32 -7.02
C LYS A 18 13.35 -0.60 -7.57
N TYR A 19 13.22 -1.50 -8.54
CA TYR A 19 11.93 -1.91 -9.08
C TYR A 19 11.02 -2.51 -8.00
N LYS A 20 11.55 -3.46 -7.21
CA LYS A 20 10.81 -4.08 -6.11
C LYS A 20 10.30 -3.04 -5.10
N LYS A 21 11.16 -2.10 -4.69
CA LYS A 21 10.75 -0.99 -3.81
C LYS A 21 9.67 -0.11 -4.44
N LYS A 22 9.79 0.24 -5.72
CA LYS A 22 8.77 1.01 -6.44
C LYS A 22 7.45 0.24 -6.56
N PHE A 23 7.50 -1.08 -6.79
CA PHE A 23 6.34 -1.97 -6.85
C PHE A 23 5.60 -2.06 -5.51
N GLU A 24 6.33 -2.23 -4.42
CA GLU A 24 5.77 -2.24 -3.07
C GLU A 24 5.18 -0.87 -2.69
N LYS A 25 5.88 0.22 -3.00
CA LYS A 25 5.40 1.60 -2.75
C LYS A 25 4.14 1.93 -3.54
N ALA A 26 4.03 1.44 -4.77
CA ALA A 26 2.84 1.60 -5.60
C ALA A 26 1.64 0.80 -5.09
N GLY A 27 1.83 -0.16 -4.17
CA GLY A 27 0.74 -0.86 -3.52
C GLY A 27 -0.07 -1.79 -4.42
N PHE A 28 0.45 -2.14 -5.61
CA PHE A 28 -0.25 -2.98 -6.59
C PHE A 28 -0.79 -4.28 -6.02
N LEU A 29 -0.01 -4.96 -5.17
CA LEU A 29 -0.43 -6.22 -4.54
C LEU A 29 -1.64 -6.02 -3.62
N LYS A 30 -1.69 -4.90 -2.91
CA LYS A 30 -2.81 -4.56 -2.02
C LYS A 30 -4.06 -4.23 -2.82
N GLU A 31 -3.92 -3.47 -3.91
CA GLU A 31 -5.04 -3.18 -4.80
C GLU A 31 -5.58 -4.45 -5.46
N LEU A 32 -4.70 -5.30 -5.99
CA LEU A 32 -5.08 -6.57 -6.60
C LEU A 32 -5.91 -7.41 -5.63
N ARG A 33 -5.42 -7.62 -4.41
CA ARG A 33 -6.13 -8.37 -3.36
C ARG A 33 -7.47 -7.72 -2.99
N SER A 34 -7.54 -6.39 -2.95
CA SER A 34 -8.79 -5.68 -2.63
C SER A 34 -9.84 -5.75 -3.75
N ARG A 35 -9.40 -5.91 -5.01
CA ARG A 35 -10.27 -6.00 -6.18
C ARG A 35 -10.72 -7.43 -6.48
N GLN A 36 -10.03 -8.45 -5.94
CA GLN A 36 -10.39 -9.85 -6.12
C GLN A 36 -11.77 -10.19 -5.54
N THR A 37 -12.24 -9.46 -4.52
CA THR A 37 -13.53 -9.70 -3.89
C THR A 37 -14.41 -8.45 -3.90
N PHE A 38 -15.71 -8.64 -4.15
CA PHE A 38 -16.66 -7.55 -4.05
C PHE A 38 -16.94 -7.23 -2.57
N THR A 39 -16.58 -6.02 -2.16
CA THR A 39 -16.88 -5.51 -0.81
C THR A 39 -18.00 -4.48 -0.90
N LYS A 40 -19.13 -4.74 -0.23
CA LYS A 40 -20.26 -3.80 -0.17
C LYS A 40 -19.80 -2.43 0.39
N PRO A 41 -20.31 -1.31 -0.14
CA PRO A 41 -19.89 0.03 0.28
C PRO A 41 -20.16 0.30 1.77
N SER A 42 -21.25 -0.25 2.31
CA SER A 42 -21.58 -0.17 3.74
C SER A 42 -20.51 -0.82 4.64
N VAL A 43 -20.01 -1.99 4.23
CA VAL A 43 -18.95 -2.72 4.97
C VAL A 43 -17.64 -1.96 4.92
N LYS A 44 -17.29 -1.40 3.75
CA LYS A 44 -16.10 -0.55 3.60
C LYS A 44 -16.17 0.67 4.52
N ARG A 45 -17.31 1.37 4.54
CA ARG A 45 -17.52 2.55 5.40
C ARG A 45 -17.44 2.21 6.89
N ARG A 46 -18.02 1.08 7.31
CA ARG A 46 -17.94 0.61 8.70
C ARG A 46 -16.48 0.39 9.14
N ASN A 47 -15.67 -0.24 8.30
CA ASN A 47 -14.26 -0.49 8.58
C ASN A 47 -13.43 0.81 8.70
N GLU A 48 -13.75 1.82 7.88
CA GLU A 48 -13.11 3.14 7.99
C GLU A 48 -13.37 3.82 9.33
N VAL A 49 -14.64 3.83 9.77
CA VAL A 49 -15.05 4.45 11.04
C VAL A 49 -14.40 3.74 12.24
N LEU A 50 -14.44 2.40 12.26
CA LEU A 50 -13.80 1.62 13.33
C LEU A 50 -12.29 1.89 13.42
N LYS A 51 -11.61 1.98 12.28
CA LYS A 51 -10.18 2.29 12.22
C LYS A 51 -9.87 3.72 12.67
N ALA A 52 -10.77 4.68 12.41
CA ALA A 52 -10.63 6.04 12.89
C ALA A 52 -10.79 6.12 14.41
N ALA A 53 -11.84 5.50 14.96
CA ALA A 53 -12.07 5.43 16.40
C ALA A 53 -10.91 4.78 17.15
N TYR A 54 -10.37 3.68 16.62
CA TYR A 54 -9.19 3.03 17.19
C TYR A 54 -7.97 3.96 17.22
N ARG A 55 -7.69 4.67 16.11
CA ARG A 55 -6.57 5.63 16.06
C ARG A 55 -6.76 6.79 17.04
N GLN A 56 -7.97 7.35 17.13
CA GLN A 56 -8.25 8.42 18.09
C GLN A 56 -8.02 7.97 19.53
N LYS A 57 -8.49 6.77 19.88
CA LYS A 57 -8.27 6.19 21.22
C LYS A 57 -6.79 6.02 21.53
N MET A 58 -5.99 5.58 20.56
CA MET A 58 -4.54 5.41 20.74
C MET A 58 -3.82 6.74 20.94
N ILE A 59 -4.22 7.79 20.21
CA ILE A 59 -3.65 9.15 20.38
C ILE A 59 -4.02 9.72 21.75
N ASN A 60 -5.30 9.64 22.13
CA ASN A 60 -5.78 10.15 23.42
C ASN A 60 -5.21 9.40 24.63
N LYS A 61 -4.74 8.16 24.45
CA LYS A 61 -4.08 7.37 25.51
C LYS A 61 -2.59 7.75 25.67
N ALA A 62 -1.99 8.33 24.64
CA ALA A 62 -0.58 8.73 24.65
C ALA A 62 -0.37 10.19 25.10
N GLN A 63 -1.45 11.00 25.10
CA GLN A 63 -1.54 12.27 25.83
C GLN A 63 -1.75 12.02 27.31
#